data_AF-A0A7Y9EHX5-F1
#
_entry.id   AF-A0A7Y9EHX5-F1
#
_cell.length_a   1.000
_cell.length_b   1.000
_cell.length_c   1.000
_cell.angle_alpha   90.00
_cell.angle_beta   90.00
_cell.angle_gamma   90.00
#
_symmetry.space_group_name_H-M   'P 1'
#
loop_
_entity.id
_entity.type
_entity.pdbx_description
1 polymer ?
#
loop_
_entity_poly.entity_id
_entity_poly.type
_entity_poly.pdbx_seq_one_letter_code
_entity_poly.pdbx_strand_id
1 'polypeptide(L)'
;MPTTHLRRAAHRRALFAAPEGREAARSAPGVSGMVLDASPHLLVVAEAGARGAETRIAMSEDTAIWHGGRGGPAALRPGRSVVVRRTGGGRADRIWVGIGRVSGTILACGRGTVEVDMGPHRGRAHVVIPPSVLGPVLVRHPRLEPGYLIDVICVGTPGGPQAVRPGTSQPGYRAADLAAPEAAAPVPRELRGTATWFGGVEGEWRDGASYPAVDPEGDAGGCADAPTGCAPMPYLSIGSQITVRNDCAGLSAPVPVIECGCTAARFCDRCVECDASPRGRIVELTPAAFAGLGGDLAAGCFNATVRPGGPRGMEGPW
;
A
#
# COMPACT_ATOMS: atom_id res chain seq x y z
N MET A 1 -17.79 16.76 23.17
CA MET A 1 -17.64 17.70 22.03
C MET A 1 -16.40 18.61 22.04
N PRO A 2 -15.70 18.93 23.16
CA PRO A 2 -14.45 19.71 23.07
C PRO A 2 -13.22 18.92 22.58
N THR A 3 -13.29 17.58 22.57
CA THR A 3 -12.19 16.68 22.19
C THR A 3 -11.90 16.65 20.68
N THR A 4 -12.92 16.79 19.83
CA THR A 4 -12.77 16.73 18.37
C THR A 4 -12.04 17.96 17.81
N HIS A 5 -12.37 19.16 18.31
CA HIS A 5 -11.73 20.41 17.89
C HIS A 5 -10.26 20.50 18.31
N LEU A 6 -9.94 20.19 19.57
CA LEU A 6 -8.57 20.21 20.09
C LEU A 6 -7.66 19.25 19.33
N ARG A 7 -8.19 18.07 19.03
CA ARG A 7 -7.49 17.06 18.23
C ARG A 7 -7.20 17.55 16.83
N ARG A 8 -8.21 18.10 16.14
CA ARG A 8 -8.03 18.64 14.78
C ARG A 8 -6.98 19.74 14.72
N ALA A 9 -6.96 20.64 15.70
CA ALA A 9 -5.96 21.69 15.80
C ALA A 9 -4.54 21.11 15.91
N ALA A 10 -4.35 20.05 16.72
CA ALA A 10 -3.05 19.38 16.86
C ALA A 10 -2.59 18.71 15.55
N HIS A 11 -3.50 18.00 14.87
CA HIS A 11 -3.23 17.30 13.61
C HIS A 11 -2.87 18.24 12.47
N ARG A 12 -3.52 19.42 12.37
CA ARG A 12 -3.21 20.43 11.34
C ARG A 12 -1.94 21.22 11.66
N ARG A 13 -1.71 21.56 12.93
CA ARG A 13 -0.55 22.36 13.35
C ARG A 13 0.80 21.69 13.04
N ALA A 14 0.84 20.36 12.99
CA ALA A 14 2.03 19.59 12.66
C ALA A 14 2.63 19.91 11.27
N LEU A 15 1.85 20.51 10.35
CA LEU A 15 2.29 20.87 9.00
C LEU A 15 3.03 22.23 8.89
N PHE A 16 2.84 23.16 9.83
CA PHE A 16 3.18 24.59 9.64
C PHE A 16 4.58 25.03 10.12
N ALA A 17 5.55 24.13 10.20
CA ALA A 17 6.94 24.48 10.53
C ALA A 17 7.90 23.55 9.78
N ALA A 18 8.31 23.96 8.59
CA ALA A 18 9.14 23.18 7.68
C ALA A 18 10.64 23.40 7.99
N PRO A 19 11.44 22.33 8.14
CA PRO A 19 12.86 22.38 7.82
C PRO A 19 13.07 22.12 6.33
N GLU A 20 14.07 22.79 5.75
CA GLU A 20 14.61 22.48 4.43
C GLU A 20 15.64 21.33 4.49
N GLY A 21 15.69 20.53 3.42
CA GLY A 21 16.71 19.49 3.18
C GLY A 21 16.12 18.08 3.07
N ARG A 22 16.57 17.15 2.22
CA ARG A 22 17.85 16.96 1.51
C ARG A 22 17.56 16.14 0.25
N GLU A 23 18.37 16.30 -0.79
CA GLU A 23 18.19 15.72 -2.13
C GLU A 23 17.93 14.20 -2.11
N ALA A 24 16.79 13.79 -2.69
CA ALA A 24 16.32 12.42 -2.71
C ALA A 24 17.19 11.56 -3.65
N ALA A 25 17.60 10.38 -3.18
CA ALA A 25 18.10 9.36 -4.08
C ALA A 25 17.02 9.04 -5.12
N ARG A 26 17.36 9.14 -6.42
CA ARG A 26 16.40 8.87 -7.51
C ARG A 26 15.99 7.40 -7.45
N SER A 27 14.78 7.14 -6.96
CA SER A 27 14.12 5.85 -7.09
C SER A 27 14.07 5.45 -8.56
N ALA A 28 14.44 4.21 -8.88
CA ALA A 28 14.09 3.65 -10.17
C ALA A 28 12.56 3.43 -10.18
N PRO A 29 11.83 3.88 -11.21
CA PRO A 29 10.38 3.73 -11.24
C PRO A 29 10.02 2.24 -11.33
N GLY A 30 9.11 1.81 -10.45
CA GLY A 30 8.34 0.59 -10.71
C GLY A 30 7.40 0.84 -11.89
N VAL A 31 7.09 -0.22 -12.64
CA VAL A 31 6.15 -0.15 -13.77
C VAL A 31 5.01 -1.10 -13.48
N SER A 32 3.77 -0.61 -13.56
CA SER A 32 2.56 -1.43 -13.49
C SER A 32 1.85 -1.41 -14.84
N GLY A 33 1.33 -2.54 -15.28
CA GLY A 33 0.63 -2.60 -16.55
C GLY A 33 0.25 -4.01 -16.97
N MET A 34 -0.12 -4.18 -18.24
CA MET A 34 -0.42 -5.48 -18.83
C MET A 34 0.68 -5.96 -19.77
N VAL A 35 1.00 -7.25 -19.72
CA VAL A 35 1.92 -7.88 -20.66
C VAL A 35 1.33 -7.81 -22.07
N LEU A 36 2.07 -7.25 -23.01
CA LEU A 36 1.78 -7.28 -24.43
C LEU A 36 2.52 -8.43 -25.12
N ASP A 37 3.79 -8.62 -24.74
CA ASP A 37 4.66 -9.67 -25.25
C ASP A 37 5.78 -9.97 -24.24
N ALA A 38 6.33 -11.19 -24.28
CA ALA A 38 7.41 -11.61 -23.41
C ALA A 38 8.33 -12.66 -24.06
N SER A 39 9.62 -12.44 -23.93
CA SER A 39 10.70 -13.35 -24.30
C SER A 39 11.69 -13.49 -23.13
N PRO A 40 12.66 -14.42 -23.17
CA PRO A 40 13.66 -14.55 -22.11
C PRO A 40 14.46 -13.28 -21.79
N HIS A 41 14.56 -12.33 -22.73
CA HIS A 41 15.40 -11.13 -22.60
C HIS A 41 14.62 -9.82 -22.68
N LEU A 42 13.31 -9.87 -22.97
CA LEU A 42 12.50 -8.67 -23.18
C LEU A 42 11.07 -8.91 -22.70
N LEU A 43 10.58 -7.97 -21.90
CA LEU A 43 9.17 -7.84 -21.54
C LEU A 43 8.61 -6.55 -22.14
N VAL A 44 7.45 -6.64 -22.79
CA VAL A 44 6.72 -5.48 -23.30
C VAL A 44 5.44 -5.31 -22.48
N VAL A 45 5.27 -4.12 -21.90
CA VAL A 45 4.16 -3.79 -21.00
C VAL A 45 3.38 -2.60 -21.54
N ALA A 46 2.06 -2.71 -21.62
CA ALA A 46 1.16 -1.56 -21.72
C ALA A 46 1.01 -0.93 -20.34
N GLU A 47 1.57 0.25 -20.15
CA GLU A 47 1.60 0.93 -18.85
C GLU A 47 0.21 1.39 -18.41
N ALA A 48 -0.12 1.13 -17.15
CA ALA A 48 -1.41 1.56 -16.59
C ALA A 48 -1.47 3.09 -16.48
N GLY A 49 -2.59 3.69 -16.89
CA GLY A 49 -2.84 5.14 -16.74
C GLY A 49 -2.21 6.04 -17.80
N ALA A 50 -1.43 5.51 -18.75
CA ALA A 50 -0.92 6.22 -19.91
C ALA A 50 -1.46 5.58 -21.20
N ARG A 51 -2.47 6.21 -21.82
CA ARG A 51 -3.12 5.68 -23.04
C ARG A 51 -2.09 5.38 -24.13
N GLY A 52 -1.93 4.09 -24.44
CA GLY A 52 -1.08 3.61 -25.53
C GLY A 52 0.43 3.66 -25.25
N ALA A 53 0.85 3.89 -24.00
CA ALA A 53 2.27 3.85 -23.66
C ALA A 53 2.76 2.40 -23.55
N GLU A 54 3.61 2.01 -24.49
CA GLU A 54 4.34 0.74 -24.45
C GLU A 54 5.70 0.95 -23.82
N THR A 55 6.00 0.18 -22.77
CA THR A 55 7.32 0.14 -22.15
C THR A 55 8.00 -1.19 -22.45
N ARG A 56 9.20 -1.12 -23.02
CA ARG A 56 10.07 -2.27 -23.29
C ARG A 56 11.12 -2.39 -22.19
N ILE A 57 11.14 -3.52 -21.50
CA ILE A 57 11.97 -3.74 -20.32
C ILE A 57 12.89 -4.94 -20.59
N ALA A 58 14.20 -4.71 -20.56
CA ALA A 58 15.18 -5.78 -20.67
C ALA A 58 15.06 -6.74 -19.47
N MET A 59 15.22 -8.03 -19.74
CA MET A 59 15.29 -9.11 -18.75
C MET A 59 16.64 -9.84 -18.85
N SER A 60 17.01 -10.50 -17.76
CA SER A 60 18.15 -11.41 -17.70
C SER A 60 17.75 -12.71 -17.00
N GLU A 61 18.65 -13.70 -16.99
CA GLU A 61 18.44 -14.94 -16.24
C GLU A 61 18.24 -14.70 -14.74
N ASP A 62 18.81 -13.62 -14.20
CA ASP A 62 18.64 -13.19 -12.81
C ASP A 62 17.28 -12.54 -12.51
N THR A 63 16.45 -12.27 -13.53
CA THR A 63 15.16 -11.59 -13.32
C THR A 63 14.21 -12.54 -12.56
N ALA A 64 13.89 -12.17 -11.32
CA ALA A 64 13.02 -12.98 -10.47
C ALA A 64 11.54 -12.78 -10.85
N ILE A 65 10.86 -13.89 -11.17
CA ILE A 65 9.43 -13.86 -11.52
C ILE A 65 8.62 -14.49 -10.38
N TRP A 66 7.60 -13.77 -9.94
CA TRP A 66 6.64 -14.23 -8.95
C TRP A 66 5.27 -14.44 -9.59
N HIS A 67 4.64 -15.57 -9.30
CA HIS A 67 3.25 -15.85 -9.66
C HIS A 67 2.65 -16.79 -8.60
N GLY A 68 2.13 -16.20 -7.52
CA GLY A 68 1.68 -16.93 -6.33
C GLY A 68 2.77 -17.65 -5.53
N GLY A 69 4.04 -17.34 -5.81
CA GLY A 69 5.22 -18.06 -5.33
C GLY A 69 6.38 -17.87 -6.32
N ARG A 70 7.37 -18.77 -6.29
CA ARG A 70 8.43 -18.80 -7.32
C ARG A 70 7.79 -19.14 -8.67
N GLY A 71 7.88 -18.21 -9.62
CA GLY A 71 7.40 -18.36 -10.99
C GLY A 71 8.55 -18.44 -12.00
N GLY A 72 8.20 -18.52 -13.27
CA GLY A 72 9.15 -18.50 -14.39
C GLY A 72 8.56 -17.81 -15.62
N PRO A 73 9.32 -17.71 -16.72
CA PRO A 73 8.93 -16.95 -17.92
C PRO A 73 7.56 -17.33 -18.50
N ALA A 74 7.15 -18.60 -18.36
CA ALA A 74 5.84 -19.08 -18.81
C ALA A 74 4.63 -18.41 -18.13
N ALA A 75 4.84 -17.70 -17.02
CA ALA A 75 3.81 -16.91 -16.34
C ALA A 75 3.57 -15.55 -17.04
N LEU A 76 4.53 -15.03 -17.80
CA LEU A 76 4.47 -13.75 -18.51
C LEU A 76 3.70 -13.89 -19.82
N ARG A 77 2.40 -14.15 -19.72
CA ARG A 77 1.52 -14.30 -20.89
C ARG A 77 0.87 -12.98 -21.24
N PRO A 78 0.69 -12.67 -22.54
CA PRO A 78 -0.09 -11.51 -22.97
C PRO A 78 -1.45 -11.41 -22.26
N GLY A 79 -1.86 -10.19 -21.92
CA GLY A 79 -3.09 -9.88 -21.21
C GLY A 79 -3.04 -10.07 -19.69
N ARG A 80 -1.91 -10.55 -19.12
CA ARG A 80 -1.75 -10.61 -17.67
C ARG A 80 -1.24 -9.29 -17.13
N SER A 81 -1.76 -8.87 -15.99
CA SER A 81 -1.20 -7.73 -15.27
C SER A 81 0.11 -8.09 -14.58
N VAL A 82 1.02 -7.13 -14.57
CA VAL A 82 2.35 -7.24 -13.98
C VAL A 82 2.72 -5.97 -13.26
N VAL A 83 3.52 -6.13 -12.21
CA VAL A 83 4.31 -5.05 -11.62
C VAL A 83 5.78 -5.42 -11.78
N VAL A 84 6.59 -4.47 -12.23
CA VAL A 84 8.00 -4.66 -12.52
C VAL A 84 8.83 -3.69 -11.70
N ARG A 85 9.74 -4.22 -10.89
CA ARG A 85 10.80 -3.41 -10.26
C ARG A 85 12.01 -3.41 -11.18
N ARG A 86 12.51 -2.20 -11.47
CA ARG A 86 13.67 -1.99 -12.34
C ARG A 86 14.91 -1.69 -11.51
N THR A 87 16.05 -2.15 -12.00
CA THR A 87 17.36 -1.72 -11.53
C THR A 87 17.65 -0.28 -11.97
N GLY A 88 18.70 0.35 -11.42
CA GLY A 88 19.15 1.68 -11.86
C GLY A 88 19.51 1.76 -13.35
N GLY A 89 19.91 0.63 -13.96
CA GLY A 89 20.14 0.52 -15.41
C GLY A 89 18.88 0.25 -16.25
N GLY A 90 17.69 0.25 -15.63
CA GLY A 90 16.41 0.08 -16.33
C GLY A 90 16.04 -1.37 -16.69
N ARG A 91 16.88 -2.36 -16.37
CA ARG A 91 16.58 -3.80 -16.50
C ARG A 91 15.63 -4.26 -15.40
N ALA A 92 14.74 -5.21 -15.69
CA ALA A 92 13.90 -5.86 -14.68
C ALA A 92 14.76 -6.65 -13.68
N ASP A 93 14.63 -6.31 -12.39
CA ASP A 93 15.15 -7.13 -11.29
C ASP A 93 14.07 -8.12 -10.85
N ARG A 94 12.84 -7.65 -10.68
CA ARG A 94 11.73 -8.47 -10.20
C ARG A 94 10.42 -8.16 -10.90
N ILE A 95 9.65 -9.21 -11.19
CA ILE A 95 8.35 -9.13 -11.83
C ILE A 95 7.33 -9.90 -10.99
N TRP A 96 6.23 -9.26 -10.61
CA TRP A 96 5.10 -9.92 -9.97
C TRP A 96 3.94 -10.00 -10.95
N VAL A 97 3.55 -11.22 -11.30
CA VAL A 97 2.47 -11.49 -12.26
C VAL A 97 1.17 -11.71 -11.49
N GLY A 98 0.17 -10.89 -11.81
CA GLY A 98 -1.16 -10.95 -11.24
C GLY A 98 -1.19 -10.90 -9.72
N ILE A 99 -0.26 -10.18 -9.10
CA ILE A 99 -0.24 -10.00 -7.66
C ILE A 99 -1.36 -9.04 -7.24
N GLY A 100 -2.06 -9.38 -6.17
CA GLY A 100 -3.07 -8.53 -5.57
C GLY A 100 -2.98 -8.58 -4.04
N ARG A 101 -3.66 -7.65 -3.39
CA ARG A 101 -3.82 -7.66 -1.94
C ARG A 101 -5.28 -7.49 -1.60
N VAL A 102 -5.75 -8.29 -0.66
CA VAL A 102 -7.07 -8.08 -0.05
C VAL A 102 -6.87 -7.81 1.42
N SER A 103 -7.22 -6.59 1.83
CA SER A 103 -7.14 -6.14 3.21
C SER A 103 -8.39 -5.37 3.59
N GLY A 104 -9.02 -5.77 4.70
CA GLY A 104 -10.27 -5.14 5.13
C GLY A 104 -10.96 -5.88 6.26
N THR A 105 -12.24 -5.58 6.43
CA THR A 105 -13.09 -6.21 7.46
C THR A 105 -13.76 -7.45 6.89
N ILE A 106 -13.69 -8.55 7.62
CA ILE A 106 -14.38 -9.79 7.25
C ILE A 106 -15.90 -9.56 7.39
N LEU A 107 -16.64 -9.81 6.32
CA LEU A 107 -18.10 -9.77 6.29
C LEU A 107 -18.70 -11.15 6.53
N ALA A 108 -18.12 -12.19 5.92
CA ALA A 108 -18.58 -13.56 6.02
C ALA A 108 -17.42 -14.54 5.79
N CYS A 109 -17.53 -15.73 6.38
CA CYS A 109 -16.59 -16.84 6.17
C CYS A 109 -17.35 -18.06 5.64
N GLY A 110 -16.88 -18.62 4.52
CA GLY A 110 -17.33 -19.88 3.95
C GLY A 110 -16.32 -21.00 4.15
N ARG A 111 -16.53 -22.14 3.48
CA ARG A 111 -15.56 -23.25 3.48
C ARG A 111 -14.37 -22.90 2.60
N GLY A 112 -13.34 -22.30 3.20
CA GLY A 112 -12.14 -21.88 2.48
C GLY A 112 -12.32 -20.59 1.67
N THR A 113 -13.36 -19.80 1.96
CA THR A 113 -13.59 -18.51 1.32
C THR A 113 -13.92 -17.44 2.36
N VAL A 114 -13.58 -16.20 2.07
CA VAL A 114 -13.83 -15.05 2.95
C VAL A 114 -14.33 -13.87 2.10
N GLU A 115 -15.45 -13.29 2.51
CA GLU A 115 -15.95 -12.03 2.00
C GLU A 115 -15.32 -10.89 2.80
N VAL A 116 -14.72 -9.93 2.11
CA VAL A 116 -13.99 -8.82 2.74
C VAL A 116 -14.54 -7.50 2.23
N ASP A 117 -14.89 -6.62 3.17
CA ASP A 117 -15.11 -5.20 2.91
C ASP A 117 -13.78 -4.45 2.95
N MET A 118 -13.31 -4.01 1.79
CA MET A 118 -12.07 -3.25 1.64
C MET A 118 -12.32 -1.73 1.78
N GLY A 119 -13.54 -1.33 2.15
CA GLY A 119 -13.95 0.03 2.39
C GLY A 119 -14.46 0.75 1.13
N PRO A 120 -14.89 2.02 1.28
CA PRO A 120 -15.64 2.75 0.26
C PRO A 120 -14.88 2.98 -1.05
N HIS A 121 -13.55 3.00 -1.02
CA HIS A 121 -12.72 3.25 -2.21
C HIS A 121 -12.40 1.98 -3.01
N ARG A 122 -12.54 0.80 -2.39
CA ARG A 122 -12.08 -0.47 -2.97
C ARG A 122 -13.19 -1.52 -3.06
N GLY A 123 -14.33 -1.26 -2.44
CA GLY A 123 -15.49 -2.14 -2.50
C GLY A 123 -15.26 -3.45 -1.74
N ARG A 124 -15.76 -4.55 -2.30
CA ARG A 124 -15.73 -5.87 -1.66
C ARG A 124 -14.94 -6.86 -2.49
N ALA A 125 -14.36 -7.85 -1.83
CA ALA A 125 -13.67 -8.95 -2.48
C ALA A 125 -14.08 -10.30 -1.87
N HIS A 126 -14.30 -11.27 -2.75
CA HIS A 126 -14.44 -12.68 -2.40
C HIS A 126 -13.09 -13.37 -2.56
N VAL A 127 -12.47 -13.78 -1.45
CA VAL A 127 -11.13 -14.40 -1.47
C VAL A 127 -11.23 -15.88 -1.19
N VAL A 128 -10.57 -16.69 -2.02
CA VAL A 128 -10.33 -18.11 -1.74
C VAL A 128 -9.07 -18.23 -0.86
N ILE A 129 -9.18 -18.93 0.27
CA ILE A 129 -8.06 -19.28 1.15
C ILE A 129 -7.83 -20.79 1.06
N PRO A 130 -6.83 -21.23 0.27
CA PRO A 130 -6.50 -22.65 0.17
C PRO A 130 -6.15 -23.25 1.55
N PRO A 131 -6.42 -24.55 1.79
CA PRO A 131 -6.08 -25.21 3.04
C PRO A 131 -4.60 -25.09 3.44
N SER A 132 -3.69 -25.08 2.45
CA SER A 132 -2.25 -24.91 2.66
C SER A 132 -1.85 -23.51 3.17
N VAL A 133 -2.70 -22.49 2.94
CA VAL A 133 -2.46 -21.10 3.30
C VAL A 133 -3.24 -20.70 4.57
N LEU A 134 -4.31 -21.43 4.89
CA LEU A 134 -5.18 -21.14 6.05
C LEU A 134 -4.41 -21.10 7.37
N GLY A 135 -3.56 -22.10 7.64
CA GLY A 135 -2.74 -22.14 8.86
C GLY A 135 -1.84 -20.90 9.02
N PRO A 136 -0.99 -20.57 8.02
CA PRO A 136 -0.20 -19.35 8.01
C PRO A 136 -1.03 -18.06 8.20
N VAL A 137 -2.22 -17.98 7.59
CA VAL A 137 -3.12 -16.83 7.78
C VAL A 137 -3.60 -16.75 9.23
N LEU A 138 -4.03 -17.85 9.83
CA LEU A 138 -4.50 -17.89 11.22
C LEU A 138 -3.40 -17.55 12.25
N VAL A 139 -2.13 -17.78 11.92
CA VAL A 139 -1.02 -17.33 12.79
C VAL A 139 -0.95 -15.80 12.86
N ARG A 140 -1.23 -15.11 11.74
CA ARG A 140 -1.10 -13.65 11.61
C ARG A 140 -2.41 -12.89 11.84
N HIS A 141 -3.52 -13.57 11.59
CA HIS A 141 -4.90 -13.11 11.73
C HIS A 141 -5.69 -14.18 12.48
N PRO A 142 -5.57 -14.26 13.82
CA PRO A 142 -6.05 -15.39 14.62
C PRO A 142 -7.57 -15.54 14.69
N ARG A 143 -8.33 -14.59 14.12
CA ARG A 143 -9.79 -14.57 14.14
C ARG A 143 -10.30 -14.37 12.71
N LEU A 144 -10.64 -15.48 12.04
CA LEU A 144 -11.35 -15.46 10.76
C LEU A 144 -12.86 -15.52 11.01
N GLU A 145 -13.40 -14.42 11.52
CA GLU A 145 -14.81 -14.27 11.88
C GLU A 145 -15.31 -12.88 11.43
N PRO A 146 -16.61 -12.72 11.12
CA PRO A 146 -17.17 -11.42 10.79
C PRO A 146 -16.86 -10.32 11.81
N GLY A 147 -16.48 -9.15 11.30
CA GLY A 147 -16.08 -7.99 12.10
C GLY A 147 -14.60 -7.94 12.48
N TYR A 148 -13.81 -8.97 12.20
CA TYR A 148 -12.35 -8.94 12.37
C TYR A 148 -11.64 -8.51 11.09
N LEU A 149 -10.37 -8.13 11.22
CA LEU A 149 -9.53 -7.68 10.11
C LEU A 149 -8.74 -8.84 9.49
N ILE A 150 -8.68 -8.86 8.17
CA ILE A 150 -7.83 -9.77 7.38
C ILE A 150 -6.93 -8.97 6.46
N ASP A 151 -5.74 -9.48 6.21
CA ASP A 151 -4.81 -8.95 5.23
C ASP A 151 -4.02 -10.09 4.56
N VAL A 152 -4.26 -10.28 3.27
CA VAL A 152 -3.66 -11.38 2.50
C VAL A 152 -3.09 -10.88 1.18
N ILE A 153 -1.94 -11.43 0.83
CA ILE A 153 -1.39 -11.33 -0.53
C ILE A 153 -2.04 -12.42 -1.36
N CYS A 154 -2.46 -12.05 -2.56
CA CYS A 154 -3.22 -12.89 -3.47
C CYS A 154 -2.53 -12.98 -4.83
N VAL A 155 -2.88 -14.02 -5.56
CA VAL A 155 -2.71 -14.11 -7.01
C VAL A 155 -4.08 -14.06 -7.67
N GLY A 156 -4.21 -13.33 -8.77
CA GLY A 156 -5.43 -13.28 -9.58
C GLY A 156 -5.68 -14.60 -10.29
N THR A 157 -6.91 -15.10 -10.20
CA THR A 157 -7.38 -16.27 -10.93
C THR A 157 -8.71 -15.95 -11.61
N PRO A 158 -9.16 -16.74 -12.60
CA PRO A 158 -10.48 -16.54 -13.21
C PRO A 158 -11.64 -16.61 -12.21
N GLY A 159 -11.47 -17.32 -11.08
CA GLY A 159 -12.45 -17.40 -10.00
C GLY A 159 -12.33 -16.29 -8.94
N GLY A 160 -11.51 -15.28 -9.19
CA GLY A 160 -11.21 -14.20 -8.23
C GLY A 160 -9.85 -14.35 -7.55
N PRO A 161 -9.56 -13.49 -6.56
CA PRO A 161 -8.29 -13.52 -5.84
C PRO A 161 -8.15 -14.79 -4.99
N GLN A 162 -7.04 -15.49 -5.15
CA GLN A 162 -6.65 -16.61 -4.30
C GLN A 162 -5.51 -16.20 -3.38
N ALA A 163 -5.71 -16.33 -2.06
CA ALA A 163 -4.69 -16.02 -1.06
C ALA A 163 -3.50 -16.97 -1.18
N VAL A 164 -2.29 -16.42 -1.04
CA VAL A 164 -1.03 -17.17 -1.10
C VAL A 164 -0.22 -17.08 0.19
N ARG A 165 -0.40 -16.01 0.96
CA ARG A 165 0.21 -15.78 2.27
C ARG A 165 -0.47 -14.60 3.00
N PRO A 166 -0.34 -14.49 4.34
CA PRO A 166 -0.69 -13.28 5.06
C PRO A 166 0.18 -12.09 4.60
N GLY A 167 -0.42 -10.90 4.54
CA GLY A 167 0.24 -9.66 4.13
C GLY A 167 0.91 -8.90 5.28
N THR A 168 0.36 -8.99 6.49
CA THR A 168 0.91 -8.39 7.72
C THR A 168 0.56 -9.26 8.93
N SER A 169 0.91 -8.82 10.14
CA SER A 169 0.52 -9.46 11.40
C SER A 169 -0.36 -8.51 12.22
N GLN A 170 -1.61 -8.89 12.45
CA GLN A 170 -2.61 -8.04 13.05
C GLN A 170 -3.05 -8.59 14.41
N PRO A 171 -3.06 -7.78 15.48
CA PRO A 171 -3.66 -8.18 16.75
C PRO A 171 -5.14 -8.58 16.59
N GLY A 172 -5.58 -9.61 17.32
CA GLY A 172 -6.92 -10.19 17.22
C GLY A 172 -8.03 -9.37 17.87
N TYR A 173 -8.21 -8.12 17.45
CA TYR A 173 -9.34 -7.27 17.84
C TYR A 173 -10.32 -7.07 16.67
N ARG A 174 -11.58 -6.73 16.96
CA ARG A 174 -12.58 -6.41 15.93
C ARG A 174 -12.32 -5.03 15.36
N ALA A 175 -12.64 -4.82 14.08
CA ALA A 175 -12.44 -3.54 13.39
C ALA A 175 -13.07 -2.32 14.12
N ALA A 176 -14.13 -2.54 14.91
CA ALA A 176 -14.80 -1.51 15.71
C ALA A 176 -14.12 -1.22 17.06
N ASP A 177 -13.27 -2.11 17.57
CA ASP A 177 -12.68 -2.06 18.92
C ASP A 177 -11.27 -1.45 18.90
N LEU A 178 -11.03 -0.52 17.97
CA LEU A 178 -9.72 0.07 17.73
C LEU A 178 -9.29 0.95 18.91
N ALA A 179 -8.18 0.60 19.56
CA ALA A 179 -7.55 1.43 20.59
C ALA A 179 -6.85 2.64 19.95
N ALA A 180 -7.61 3.71 19.73
CA ALA A 180 -7.12 4.98 19.23
C ALA A 180 -6.17 5.67 20.23
N PRO A 181 -5.13 6.41 19.77
CA PRO A 181 -4.36 7.30 20.62
C PRO A 181 -5.24 8.35 21.30
N GLU A 182 -4.80 8.83 22.46
CA GLU A 182 -5.46 9.94 23.15
C GLU A 182 -5.56 11.17 22.25
N ALA A 183 -6.67 11.89 22.35
CA ALA A 183 -6.95 13.05 21.48
C ALA A 183 -5.91 14.18 21.59
N ALA A 184 -5.22 14.28 22.73
CA ALA A 184 -4.18 15.26 23.00
C ALA A 184 -2.75 14.74 22.67
N ALA A 185 -2.63 13.52 22.15
CA ALA A 185 -1.32 12.95 21.83
C ALA A 185 -0.59 13.84 20.81
N PRO A 186 0.70 14.14 21.04
CA PRO A 186 1.47 14.96 20.11
C PRO A 186 1.58 14.25 18.76
N VAL A 187 1.29 15.00 17.69
CA VAL A 187 1.41 14.50 16.32
C VAL A 187 2.84 14.73 15.83
N PRO A 188 3.62 13.67 15.54
CA PRO A 188 4.99 13.82 15.11
C PRO A 188 5.07 14.37 13.68
N ARG A 189 6.13 15.14 13.39
CA ARG A 189 6.42 15.67 12.04
C ARG A 189 6.95 14.59 11.09
N GLU A 190 7.60 13.59 11.68
CA GLU A 190 8.11 12.43 10.99
C GLU A 190 7.36 11.21 11.50
N LEU A 191 6.61 10.57 10.61
CA LEU A 191 5.84 9.38 10.94
C LEU A 191 6.74 8.17 10.75
N ARG A 192 6.75 7.27 11.73
CA ARG A 192 7.44 5.98 11.65
C ARG A 192 6.44 4.87 11.89
N GLY A 193 6.45 3.86 11.02
CA GLY A 193 5.47 2.79 11.07
C GLY A 193 5.57 1.85 9.90
N THR A 194 4.45 1.24 9.54
CA THR A 194 4.36 0.31 8.43
C THR A 194 3.89 1.02 7.16
N ALA A 195 4.61 0.82 6.06
CA ALA A 195 4.06 1.02 4.73
C ALA A 195 3.60 -0.31 4.15
N THR A 196 2.39 -0.32 3.59
CA THR A 196 1.87 -1.42 2.77
C THR A 196 1.64 -0.94 1.36
N TRP A 197 1.02 -1.76 0.53
CA TRP A 197 0.55 -1.37 -0.78
C TRP A 197 -0.91 -1.76 -0.95
N PHE A 198 -1.61 -1.06 -1.85
CA PHE A 198 -2.99 -1.31 -2.18
C PHE A 198 -3.19 -1.48 -3.68
N GLY A 199 -4.39 -1.87 -4.07
CA GLY A 199 -4.73 -2.19 -5.45
C GLY A 199 -4.66 -3.69 -5.73
N GLY A 200 -5.15 -4.06 -6.90
CA GLY A 200 -5.28 -5.44 -7.33
C GLY A 200 -4.67 -5.71 -8.70
N VAL A 201 -5.00 -6.89 -9.20
CA VAL A 201 -4.65 -7.44 -10.52
C VAL A 201 -5.30 -6.63 -11.65
N GLU A 202 -6.33 -5.86 -11.34
CA GLU A 202 -7.15 -5.09 -12.26
C GLU A 202 -7.26 -3.63 -11.77
N GLY A 203 -7.38 -2.69 -12.73
CA GLY A 203 -7.53 -1.25 -12.47
C GLY A 203 -6.39 -0.39 -13.03
N GLU A 204 -6.73 0.81 -13.48
CA GLU A 204 -5.75 1.85 -13.79
C GLU A 204 -5.41 2.61 -12.51
N TRP A 205 -4.22 2.37 -11.96
CA TRP A 205 -3.75 3.05 -10.77
C TRP A 205 -2.77 4.14 -11.18
N ARG A 206 -3.12 5.40 -10.93
CA ARG A 206 -2.12 6.48 -10.95
C ARG A 206 -1.15 6.24 -9.81
N ASP A 207 0.14 6.43 -10.06
CA ASP A 207 1.13 6.31 -8.98
C ASP A 207 0.87 7.28 -7.84
N GLY A 208 0.88 6.75 -6.62
CA GLY A 208 0.51 7.54 -5.45
C GLY A 208 0.38 6.71 -4.18
N ALA A 209 -0.26 7.33 -3.20
CA ALA A 209 -0.50 6.80 -1.89
C ALA A 209 -1.96 6.96 -1.45
N SER A 210 -2.46 5.95 -0.76
CA SER A 210 -3.63 6.05 0.10
C SER A 210 -3.15 6.41 1.50
N TYR A 211 -3.65 7.52 2.05
CA TYR A 211 -3.17 8.06 3.33
C TYR A 211 -4.20 7.88 4.46
N PRO A 212 -3.85 7.26 5.61
CA PRO A 212 -4.85 6.91 6.64
C PRO A 212 -5.54 8.10 7.32
N ALA A 213 -4.91 9.27 7.35
CA ALA A 213 -5.43 10.47 8.01
C ALA A 213 -5.70 11.58 6.99
N VAL A 214 -6.54 11.32 5.99
CA VAL A 214 -7.07 12.39 5.13
C VAL A 214 -8.16 13.14 5.89
N ASP A 215 -8.14 14.48 5.87
CA ASP A 215 -9.11 15.33 6.57
C ASP A 215 -10.53 15.04 6.07
N PRO A 216 -11.48 14.66 6.95
CA PRO A 216 -12.84 14.33 6.55
C PRO A 216 -13.71 15.54 6.23
N GLU A 217 -13.24 16.77 6.48
CA GLU A 217 -14.03 17.98 6.27
C GLU A 217 -13.71 18.70 4.97
N GLY A 218 -14.74 19.35 4.40
CA GLY A 218 -14.63 20.14 3.18
C GLY A 218 -14.22 19.30 1.98
N ASP A 219 -13.45 19.89 1.06
CA ASP A 219 -13.04 19.25 -0.19
C ASP A 219 -11.74 18.44 -0.06
N ALA A 220 -11.30 18.12 1.16
CA ALA A 220 -10.05 17.41 1.40
C ALA A 220 -10.09 15.93 0.97
N GLY A 221 -11.30 15.36 0.82
CA GLY A 221 -11.53 14.03 0.26
C GLY A 221 -11.45 12.87 1.25
N GLY A 222 -11.43 13.13 2.56
CA GLY A 222 -11.46 12.10 3.61
C GLY A 222 -12.86 11.55 3.86
N CYS A 223 -12.96 10.28 4.30
CA CYS A 223 -14.24 9.71 4.72
C CYS A 223 -14.64 10.22 6.11
N ALA A 224 -15.90 10.65 6.27
CA ALA A 224 -16.42 11.13 7.55
C ALA A 224 -16.39 10.09 8.68
N ASP A 225 -16.49 8.81 8.33
CA ASP A 225 -16.45 7.66 9.24
C ASP A 225 -15.06 7.00 9.32
N ALA A 226 -14.02 7.65 8.79
CA ALA A 226 -12.66 7.16 8.90
C ALA A 226 -12.26 7.05 10.39
N PRO A 227 -11.84 5.86 10.86
CA PRO A 227 -11.44 5.69 12.23
C PRO A 227 -10.09 6.36 12.48
N THR A 228 -9.82 6.58 13.76
CA THR A 228 -8.50 7.01 14.21
C THR A 228 -7.54 5.85 14.25
N GLY A 229 -6.52 5.85 13.39
CA GLY A 229 -5.47 4.83 13.45
C GLY A 229 -4.64 4.84 14.73
N CYS A 230 -3.93 3.74 14.98
CA CYS A 230 -3.07 3.58 16.16
C CYS A 230 -1.85 4.49 16.19
N ALA A 231 -1.52 5.16 15.09
CA ALA A 231 -0.48 6.16 15.03
C ALA A 231 -1.11 7.57 15.00
N PRO A 232 -0.67 8.53 15.83
CA PRO A 232 -1.04 9.92 15.65
C PRO A 232 -0.42 10.44 14.35
N MET A 233 -1.26 10.95 13.43
CA MET A 233 -0.85 11.33 12.06
C MET A 233 -1.44 12.69 11.71
N PRO A 234 -0.69 13.61 11.08
CA PRO A 234 -1.23 14.89 10.64
C PRO A 234 -2.34 14.68 9.61
N TYR A 235 -3.32 15.57 9.61
CA TYR A 235 -4.36 15.52 8.57
C TYR A 235 -3.82 16.08 7.26
N LEU A 236 -4.02 15.35 6.17
CA LEU A 236 -3.69 15.77 4.80
C LEU A 236 -4.94 15.85 3.94
N SER A 237 -4.84 16.52 2.81
CA SER A 237 -5.86 16.45 1.75
C SER A 237 -5.38 15.54 0.62
N ILE A 238 -6.31 14.96 -0.14
CA ILE A 238 -5.98 14.38 -1.45
C ILE A 238 -5.29 15.47 -2.31
N GLY A 239 -4.24 15.07 -3.04
CA GLY A 239 -3.35 15.96 -3.77
C GLY A 239 -2.12 16.44 -2.99
N SER A 240 -2.10 16.26 -1.66
CA SER A 240 -0.90 16.56 -0.85
C SER A 240 0.26 15.67 -1.27
N GLN A 241 1.48 16.17 -1.15
CA GLN A 241 2.70 15.39 -1.36
C GLN A 241 3.24 14.88 -0.03
N ILE A 242 3.68 13.63 0.01
CA ILE A 242 4.41 13.05 1.14
C ILE A 242 5.74 12.49 0.63
N THR A 243 6.82 12.62 1.39
CA THR A 243 8.05 11.86 1.13
C THR A 243 8.00 10.57 1.89
N VAL A 244 8.06 9.44 1.19
CA VAL A 244 8.09 8.11 1.78
C VAL A 244 9.49 7.55 1.64
N ARG A 245 10.08 7.09 2.74
CA ARG A 245 11.33 6.35 2.78
C ARG A 245 11.05 4.91 3.18
N ASN A 246 11.56 3.96 2.41
CA ASN A 246 11.70 2.58 2.82
C ASN A 246 12.96 2.46 3.67
N ASP A 247 12.80 2.26 4.97
CA ASP A 247 13.91 2.19 5.91
C ASP A 247 14.72 0.89 5.74
N CYS A 248 14.11 -0.17 5.19
CA CYS A 248 14.79 -1.43 4.91
C CYS A 248 15.74 -1.34 3.70
N ALA A 249 15.34 -0.60 2.65
CA ALA A 249 16.12 -0.46 1.41
C ALA A 249 16.91 0.85 1.31
N GLY A 250 16.63 1.82 2.18
CA GLY A 250 17.24 3.15 2.16
C GLY A 250 16.74 4.07 1.03
N LEU A 251 15.77 3.63 0.22
CA LEU A 251 15.21 4.40 -0.89
C LEU A 251 14.10 5.36 -0.43
N SER A 252 14.00 6.52 -1.06
CA SER A 252 12.97 7.52 -0.74
C SER A 252 12.47 8.25 -1.98
N ALA A 253 11.18 8.58 -2.01
CA ALA A 253 10.59 9.36 -3.10
C ALA A 253 9.42 10.23 -2.60
N PRO A 254 9.18 11.39 -3.25
CA PRO A 254 7.90 12.09 -3.11
C PRO A 254 6.78 11.27 -3.78
N VAL A 255 5.64 11.19 -3.12
CA VAL A 255 4.47 10.43 -3.56
C VAL A 255 3.21 11.29 -3.31
N PRO A 256 2.33 11.49 -4.32
CA PRO A 256 1.06 12.17 -4.10
C PRO A 256 0.10 11.30 -3.27
N VAL A 257 -0.64 11.93 -2.37
CA VAL A 257 -1.84 11.33 -1.76
C VAL A 257 -2.95 11.38 -2.80
N ILE A 258 -3.44 10.22 -3.21
CA ILE A 258 -4.45 10.09 -4.27
C ILE A 258 -5.77 9.49 -3.78
N GLU A 259 -5.77 8.88 -2.59
CA GLU A 259 -6.93 8.19 -2.01
C GLU A 259 -6.93 8.36 -0.48
N CYS A 260 -8.12 8.33 0.14
CA CYS A 260 -8.26 8.22 1.58
C CYS A 260 -8.01 6.77 2.04
N GLY A 261 -7.11 6.59 3.01
CA GLY A 261 -6.73 5.30 3.59
C GLY A 261 -7.57 4.90 4.80
N CYS A 262 -8.88 5.14 4.77
CA CYS A 262 -9.77 4.86 5.91
C CYS A 262 -9.75 3.37 6.32
N THR A 263 -9.57 2.46 5.38
CA THR A 263 -9.37 1.02 5.68
C THR A 263 -8.02 0.77 6.35
N ALA A 264 -6.94 1.38 5.85
CA ALA A 264 -5.60 1.29 6.43
C ALA A 264 -5.56 1.78 7.88
N ALA A 265 -6.32 2.83 8.21
CA ALA A 265 -6.44 3.37 9.56
C ALA A 265 -6.95 2.34 10.59
N ARG A 266 -7.61 1.25 10.17
CA ARG A 266 -8.08 0.19 11.08
C ARG A 266 -6.96 -0.76 11.51
N PHE A 267 -5.86 -0.81 10.78
CA PHE A 267 -4.77 -1.75 11.01
C PHE A 267 -3.71 -1.18 11.96
N CYS A 268 -3.42 -1.96 13.01
CA CYS A 268 -2.38 -1.67 14.00
C CYS A 268 -1.31 -2.75 14.01
N ASP A 269 -1.09 -3.29 12.81
CA ASP A 269 -0.07 -4.26 12.51
C ASP A 269 1.34 -3.67 12.64
N ARG A 270 2.31 -4.57 12.55
CA ARG A 270 3.73 -4.25 12.42
C ARG A 270 4.27 -4.94 11.19
N CYS A 271 5.20 -4.27 10.53
CA CYS A 271 6.10 -4.94 9.62
C CYS A 271 7.30 -5.48 10.42
N VAL A 272 7.77 -6.65 10.03
CA VAL A 272 8.93 -7.33 10.65
C VAL A 272 9.94 -7.77 9.59
N GLU A 273 9.91 -7.12 8.42
CA GLU A 273 10.73 -7.52 7.27
C GLU A 273 12.23 -7.26 7.50
N CYS A 274 12.57 -6.07 8.03
CA CYS A 274 13.96 -5.74 8.40
C CYS A 274 14.15 -5.53 9.91
N ASP A 275 13.14 -4.97 10.59
CA ASP A 275 13.06 -4.81 12.04
C ASP A 275 11.58 -4.69 12.42
N ALA A 276 11.23 -4.76 13.70
CA ALA A 276 9.86 -4.49 14.13
C ALA A 276 9.52 -3.00 14.03
N SER A 277 8.62 -2.62 13.12
CA SER A 277 8.12 -1.25 13.03
C SER A 277 7.28 -0.84 14.27
N PRO A 278 7.16 0.48 14.56
CA PRO A 278 6.08 0.98 15.40
C PRO A 278 4.72 0.50 14.86
N ARG A 279 3.73 0.33 15.76
CA ARG A 279 2.40 -0.15 15.35
C ARG A 279 1.69 0.87 14.48
N GLY A 280 0.98 0.38 13.46
CA GLY A 280 0.10 1.17 12.63
C GLY A 280 0.60 1.30 11.19
N ARG A 281 -0.33 1.17 10.25
CA ARG A 281 -0.10 1.58 8.87
C ARG A 281 -0.12 3.09 8.78
N ILE A 282 0.93 3.67 8.23
CA ILE A 282 1.06 5.12 8.07
C ILE A 282 0.93 5.56 6.60
N VAL A 283 0.98 4.61 5.67
CA VAL A 283 0.76 4.82 4.23
C VAL A 283 0.48 3.49 3.54
N GLU A 284 -0.40 3.48 2.54
CA GLU A 284 -0.46 2.39 1.55
C GLU A 284 -0.08 2.95 0.18
N LEU A 285 0.89 2.35 -0.50
CA LEU A 285 1.39 2.81 -1.80
C LEU A 285 0.71 2.07 -2.96
N THR A 286 0.69 2.67 -4.15
CA THR A 286 0.43 1.87 -5.36
C THR A 286 1.52 0.82 -5.55
N PRO A 287 1.24 -0.30 -6.26
CA PRO A 287 2.22 -1.36 -6.40
C PRO A 287 3.53 -0.92 -7.06
N ALA A 288 3.45 -0.05 -8.08
CA ALA A 288 4.62 0.51 -8.75
C ALA A 288 5.43 1.44 -7.82
N ALA A 289 4.78 2.32 -7.06
CA ALA A 289 5.46 3.17 -6.08
C ALA A 289 6.13 2.34 -4.95
N PHE A 290 5.44 1.31 -4.44
CA PHE A 290 5.98 0.40 -3.43
C PHE A 290 7.21 -0.35 -3.94
N ALA A 291 7.12 -0.90 -5.16
CA ALA A 291 8.21 -1.62 -5.80
C ALA A 291 9.39 -0.68 -6.12
N GLY A 292 9.12 0.54 -6.61
CA GLY A 292 10.14 1.54 -6.90
C GLY A 292 10.96 1.92 -5.67
N LEU A 293 10.32 2.00 -4.51
CA LEU A 293 10.98 2.19 -3.21
C LEU A 293 11.71 0.94 -2.68
N GLY A 294 11.90 -0.09 -3.51
CA GLY A 294 12.62 -1.30 -3.14
C GLY A 294 11.79 -2.31 -2.36
N GLY A 295 10.49 -2.11 -2.21
CA GLY A 295 9.60 -3.07 -1.55
C GLY A 295 9.46 -4.37 -2.34
N ASP A 296 9.26 -5.48 -1.62
CA ASP A 296 8.80 -6.74 -2.20
C ASP A 296 7.29 -6.87 -2.03
N LEU A 297 6.52 -6.79 -3.13
CA LEU A 297 5.06 -6.88 -3.06
C LEU A 297 4.59 -8.17 -2.40
N ALA A 298 5.33 -9.28 -2.56
CA ALA A 298 5.02 -10.55 -1.95
C ALA A 298 5.33 -10.57 -0.44
N ALA A 299 6.25 -9.75 0.06
CA ALA A 299 6.47 -9.57 1.49
C ALA A 299 5.30 -8.78 2.13
N GLY A 300 4.73 -7.85 1.37
CA GLY A 300 3.50 -7.14 1.75
C GLY A 300 3.72 -5.87 2.56
N CYS A 301 4.90 -5.65 3.14
CA CYS A 301 5.17 -4.43 3.89
C CYS A 301 6.65 -4.07 3.90
N PHE A 302 6.96 -2.84 4.30
CA PHE A 302 8.29 -2.47 4.79
C PHE A 302 8.18 -1.44 5.91
N ASN A 303 9.26 -1.29 6.68
CA ASN A 303 9.38 -0.24 7.69
C ASN A 303 9.56 1.09 6.98
N ALA A 304 8.74 2.07 7.34
CA ALA A 304 8.69 3.34 6.63
C ALA A 304 8.83 4.53 7.55
N THR A 305 9.51 5.54 7.00
CA THR A 305 9.52 6.90 7.51
C THR A 305 8.79 7.80 6.50
N VAL A 306 7.73 8.48 6.94
CA VAL A 306 6.94 9.38 6.09
C VAL A 306 7.02 10.81 6.62
N ARG A 307 7.30 11.74 5.72
CA ARG A 307 7.28 13.19 6.01
C ARG A 307 6.24 13.86 5.13
N PRO A 308 5.22 14.52 5.70
CA PRO A 308 4.37 15.42 4.94
C PRO A 308 5.21 16.48 4.22
N GLY A 309 4.94 16.71 2.95
CA GLY A 309 5.45 17.88 2.26
C GLY A 309 4.79 19.13 2.83
N GLY A 310 5.58 20.18 3.07
CA GLY A 310 5.00 21.51 3.26
C GLY A 310 4.22 21.93 2.00
N PRO A 311 3.28 22.88 2.10
CA PRO A 311 2.64 23.44 0.91
C PRO A 311 3.75 23.91 -0.04
N ARG A 312 3.68 23.52 -1.32
CA ARG A 312 4.54 24.12 -2.34
C ARG A 312 4.30 25.62 -2.25
N GLY A 313 5.35 26.38 -1.90
CA GLY A 313 5.33 27.82 -2.02
C GLY A 313 4.83 28.14 -3.43
N MET A 314 3.71 28.82 -3.50
CA MET A 314 3.25 29.44 -4.73
C MET A 314 4.24 30.59 -4.99
N GLU A 315 5.39 30.29 -5.59
CA GLU A 315 6.21 31.30 -6.24
C GLU A 315 5.44 31.76 -7.47
N GLY A 316 4.57 32.75 -7.27
CA GLY A 316 3.99 33.58 -8.30
C GLY A 316 4.38 35.04 -8.01
N PRO A 317 4.80 35.81 -9.01
CA PRO A 317 5.16 37.21 -8.81
C PRO A 317 3.87 38.02 -8.54
N TRP A 318 3.91 38.83 -7.48
CA TRP A 318 2.99 39.96 -7.33
C TRP A 318 3.38 41.07 -8.30
#